data_AF-A0A7S2VC33-F1
#
_entry.id   AF-A0A7S2VC33-F1
#
_cell.length_a   1.000
_cell.length_b   1.000
_cell.length_c   1.000
_cell.angle_alpha   90.00
_cell.angle_beta   90.00
_cell.angle_gamma   90.00
#
_symmetry.space_group_name_H-M   'P 1'
#
loop_
_entity.id
_entity.type
_entity.pdbx_description
1 polymer ?
#
loop_
_entity_poly.entity_id
_entity_poly.type
_entity_poly.pdbx_seq_one_letter_code
_entity_poly.pdbx_strand_id
1 'polypeptide(L)'
;PNAWDVLIGTRFDTHWLGTYEHWLEGHPGNTRFLASVHSLAPLYATSCQGDLPAIFCDSLINTVIESIHIGRFLQQDYRNGDWRVQTAEETKVETKVHLAKFSSRRMKELITYLD
;
A
#
# COMPACT_ATOMS: atom_id res chain seq x y z
N PRO A 1 -1.27 -13.92 -12.48
CA PRO A 1 -1.20 -12.46 -12.26
C PRO A 1 -0.50 -11.76 -13.41
N ASN A 2 -0.92 -10.55 -13.77
CA ASN A 2 -0.35 -9.73 -14.85
C ASN A 2 0.67 -8.74 -14.28
N ALA A 3 1.56 -8.21 -15.13
CA ALA A 3 2.59 -7.24 -14.72
C ALA A 3 2.05 -5.97 -14.04
N TRP A 4 0.77 -5.63 -14.29
CA TRP A 4 0.10 -4.46 -13.72
C TRP A 4 -0.65 -4.76 -12.43
N ASP A 5 -0.90 -6.03 -12.12
CA ASP A 5 -1.64 -6.40 -10.92
C ASP A 5 -0.80 -6.08 -9.66
N VAL A 6 -1.47 -5.57 -8.62
CA VAL A 6 -0.89 -5.38 -7.30
C VAL A 6 -1.13 -6.66 -6.51
N LEU A 7 -0.05 -7.27 -6.05
CA LEU A 7 -0.07 -8.57 -5.40
C LEU A 7 0.07 -8.39 -3.89
N ILE A 8 -0.92 -8.88 -3.15
CA ILE A 8 -0.97 -8.83 -1.69
C ILE A 8 -0.87 -10.27 -1.20
N GLY A 9 0.35 -10.65 -0.84
CA GLY A 9 0.66 -12.00 -0.38
C GLY A 9 0.22 -12.22 1.05
N THR A 10 -0.25 -13.43 1.36
CA THR A 10 -0.58 -13.88 2.72
C THR A 10 0.37 -14.92 3.23
N ARG A 11 1.42 -15.30 2.47
CA ARG A 11 2.32 -16.40 2.85
C ARG A 11 2.72 -16.20 4.30
N PHE A 12 2.11 -17.03 5.15
CA PHE A 12 2.31 -17.00 6.58
C PHE A 12 3.80 -16.90 6.80
N ASP A 13 4.20 -16.01 7.70
CA ASP A 13 5.47 -16.24 8.37
C ASP A 13 6.70 -16.09 7.45
N THR A 14 6.79 -15.07 6.58
CA THR A 14 8.11 -14.68 6.02
C THR A 14 8.74 -13.47 6.71
N HIS A 15 8.09 -12.88 7.72
CA HIS A 15 8.75 -11.85 8.54
C HIS A 15 10.02 -12.38 9.24
N TRP A 16 10.09 -13.69 9.53
CA TRP A 16 11.29 -14.33 10.10
C TRP A 16 12.33 -14.75 9.04
N LEU A 17 11.95 -14.75 7.76
CA LEU A 17 12.85 -14.94 6.62
C LEU A 17 13.02 -13.58 5.93
N GLY A 18 13.86 -12.70 6.51
CA GLY A 18 14.00 -11.31 6.05
C GLY A 18 14.24 -11.12 4.54
N THR A 19 14.78 -12.12 3.83
CA THR A 19 14.93 -12.12 2.36
C THR A 19 13.62 -12.26 1.58
N TYR A 20 12.55 -12.76 2.21
CA TYR A 20 11.24 -13.01 1.63
C TYR A 20 10.16 -12.10 2.23
N GLU A 21 10.52 -11.02 2.93
CA GLU A 21 9.55 -9.98 3.33
C GLU A 21 9.11 -9.14 2.13
N HIS A 22 10.04 -8.89 1.20
CA HIS A 22 9.87 -7.95 0.09
C HIS A 22 9.73 -8.63 -1.29
N TRP A 23 9.52 -9.95 -1.34
CA TRP A 23 9.53 -10.70 -2.60
C TRP A 23 8.48 -10.24 -3.62
N LEU A 24 7.38 -9.65 -3.16
CA LEU A 24 6.36 -9.05 -4.01
C LEU A 24 6.64 -7.60 -4.40
N GLU A 25 7.54 -6.91 -3.71
CA GLU A 25 7.84 -5.49 -3.99
C GLU A 25 8.54 -5.29 -5.34
N GLY A 26 9.28 -6.30 -5.80
CA GLY A 26 9.88 -6.35 -7.14
C GLY A 26 8.88 -6.61 -8.27
N HIS A 27 7.62 -6.91 -7.96
CA HIS A 27 6.58 -7.05 -8.98
C HIS A 27 6.23 -5.68 -9.57
N PRO A 28 6.14 -5.49 -10.90
CA PRO A 28 6.01 -4.16 -11.48
C PRO A 28 4.76 -3.38 -11.01
N GLY A 29 3.64 -4.07 -10.78
CA GLY A 29 2.43 -3.48 -10.22
C GLY A 29 2.64 -3.00 -8.78
N ASN A 30 3.31 -3.78 -7.94
CA ASN A 30 3.65 -3.41 -6.57
C ASN A 30 4.65 -2.25 -6.53
N THR A 31 5.65 -2.24 -7.40
CA THR A 31 6.61 -1.13 -7.49
C THR A 31 5.90 0.19 -7.82
N ARG A 32 4.98 0.19 -8.79
CA ARG A 32 4.17 1.38 -9.13
C ARG A 32 3.27 1.80 -7.98
N PHE A 33 2.57 0.85 -7.38
CA PHE A 33 1.72 1.09 -6.21
C PHE A 33 2.51 1.72 -5.07
N LEU A 34 3.65 1.14 -4.70
CA LEU A 34 4.51 1.67 -3.64
C LEU A 34 5.06 3.05 -4.00
N ALA A 35 5.45 3.30 -5.26
CA ALA A 35 5.88 4.63 -5.68
C ALA A 35 4.78 5.69 -5.48
N SER A 36 3.54 5.39 -5.87
CA SER A 36 2.38 6.27 -5.63
C SER A 36 2.10 6.46 -4.14
N VAL A 37 2.15 5.39 -3.35
CA VAL A 37 2.00 5.45 -1.89
C VAL A 37 3.08 6.34 -1.28
N HIS A 38 4.35 6.17 -1.66
CA HIS A 38 5.46 6.97 -1.15
C HIS A 38 5.32 8.45 -1.49
N SER A 39 4.83 8.77 -2.69
CA SER A 39 4.61 10.15 -3.11
C SER A 39 3.48 10.84 -2.33
N LEU A 40 2.44 10.09 -1.94
CA LEU A 40 1.23 10.65 -1.33
C LEU A 40 1.14 10.44 0.19
N ALA A 41 1.95 9.55 0.76
CA ALA A 41 2.00 9.29 2.21
C ALA A 41 2.25 10.54 3.07
N PRO A 42 3.11 11.52 2.68
CA PRO A 42 3.25 12.76 3.45
C PRO A 42 1.95 13.58 3.50
N LEU A 43 1.24 13.67 2.37
CA LEU A 43 -0.04 14.37 2.30
C LEU A 43 -1.09 13.65 3.13
N TYR A 44 -1.12 12.32 3.06
CA TYR A 44 -2.00 11.48 3.88
C TYR A 44 -1.76 11.67 5.39
N ALA A 45 -0.50 11.84 5.82
CA ALA A 45 -0.18 12.18 7.20
C ALA A 45 -0.85 13.51 7.61
N THR A 46 -0.64 14.55 6.81
CA THR A 46 -1.15 15.89 7.11
C THR A 46 -2.68 15.99 7.02
N SER A 47 -3.31 15.25 6.10
CA SER A 47 -4.75 15.33 5.88
C SER A 47 -5.56 14.40 6.77
N CYS A 48 -5.06 13.20 7.03
CA CYS A 48 -5.84 12.16 7.70
C CYS A 48 -5.49 11.99 9.17
N GLN A 49 -4.38 12.58 9.61
CA GLN A 49 -4.03 12.69 11.03
C GLN A 49 -4.15 14.13 11.54
N GLY A 50 -4.44 15.10 10.66
CA GLY A 50 -4.78 16.48 11.01
C GLY A 50 -6.28 16.76 10.96
N ASP A 51 -6.66 18.04 11.03
CA ASP A 51 -8.06 18.50 11.08
C ASP A 51 -8.74 18.64 9.70
N LEU A 52 -8.19 18.04 8.64
CA LEU A 52 -8.79 18.15 7.32
C LEU A 52 -10.02 17.22 7.18
N PRO A 53 -11.03 17.63 6.38
CA PRO A 53 -12.21 16.80 6.14
C PRO A 53 -11.88 15.42 5.56
N ALA A 54 -12.62 14.39 5.99
CA ALA A 54 -12.41 12.99 5.57
C ALA A 54 -12.40 12.76 4.05
N ILE A 55 -13.07 13.64 3.28
CA ILE A 55 -13.08 13.58 1.82
C ILE A 55 -11.68 13.71 1.19
N PHE A 56 -10.76 14.43 1.84
CA PHE A 56 -9.38 14.54 1.35
C PHE A 56 -8.63 13.22 1.48
N CYS A 57 -8.90 12.47 2.54
CA CYS A 57 -8.33 11.14 2.75
C CYS A 57 -8.80 10.15 1.69
N ASP A 58 -10.10 10.12 1.44
CA ASP A 58 -10.68 9.25 0.42
C ASP A 58 -10.17 9.62 -0.97
N SER A 59 -9.99 10.92 -1.26
CA SER A 59 -9.44 11.38 -2.54
C SER A 59 -7.99 10.91 -2.74
N LEU A 60 -7.14 10.98 -1.70
CA LEU A 60 -5.77 10.47 -1.77
C LEU A 60 -5.72 8.95 -1.97
N ILE A 61 -6.57 8.20 -1.25
CA ILE A 61 -6.69 6.75 -1.42
C ILE A 61 -7.10 6.41 -2.86
N ASN A 62 -8.13 7.07 -3.38
CA ASN A 62 -8.61 6.85 -4.75
C ASN A 62 -7.53 7.22 -5.78
N THR A 63 -6.76 8.29 -5.56
CA THR A 63 -5.67 8.70 -6.46
C THR A 63 -4.59 7.61 -6.56
N VAL A 64 -4.23 6.98 -5.42
CA VAL A 64 -3.29 5.86 -5.43
C VAL A 64 -3.85 4.67 -6.20
N ILE A 65 -5.13 4.31 -5.97
CA ILE A 65 -5.77 3.18 -6.65
C ILE A 65 -5.85 3.44 -8.16
N GLU A 66 -6.24 4.64 -8.57
CA GLU A 66 -6.34 5.04 -9.98
C GLU A 66 -4.98 5.03 -10.70
N SER A 67 -3.87 5.26 -9.97
CA SER A 67 -2.52 5.18 -10.55
C SER A 67 -2.15 3.79 -11.09
N ILE A 68 -2.87 2.75 -10.66
CA ILE A 68 -2.69 1.37 -11.13
C ILE A 68 -3.43 1.12 -12.45
N HIS A 69 -4.34 2.02 -12.83
CA HIS A 69 -5.08 2.16 -14.09
C HIS A 69 -5.75 0.89 -14.66
N ILE A 70 -4.96 -0.11 -15.04
CA ILE A 70 -5.38 -1.37 -15.68
C ILE A 70 -5.11 -2.60 -14.81
N GLY A 71 -4.37 -2.44 -13.71
CA GLY A 71 -4.06 -3.51 -12.77
C GLY A 71 -5.15 -3.77 -11.76
N ARG A 72 -5.27 -5.02 -11.30
CA ARG A 72 -6.16 -5.42 -10.22
C ARG A 72 -5.37 -5.61 -8.94
N PHE A 73 -6.03 -5.41 -7.81
CA PHE A 73 -5.49 -5.80 -6.51
C PHE A 73 -5.87 -7.26 -6.26
N LEU A 74 -4.86 -8.10 -6.10
CA LEU A 74 -5.00 -9.54 -5.93
C LEU A 74 -4.53 -9.93 -4.53
N GLN A 75 -5.43 -10.54 -3.76
CA GLN A 75 -5.11 -11.14 -2.48
C GLN A 75 -4.79 -12.61 -2.68
N GLN A 76 -3.69 -13.08 -2.11
CA GLN A 76 -3.39 -14.51 -2.05
C GLN A 76 -4.22 -15.17 -0.95
N ASP A 77 -4.92 -16.26 -1.26
CA ASP A 77 -5.55 -17.09 -0.25
C ASP A 77 -4.46 -17.90 0.49
N TYR A 78 -4.50 -17.83 1.81
CA TYR A 78 -3.50 -18.42 2.68
C TYR A 78 -3.56 -19.95 2.74
N ARG A 79 -4.70 -20.55 2.34
CA ARG A 79 -4.96 -22.00 2.45
C ARG A 79 -4.43 -22.77 1.24
N ASN A 80 -4.57 -22.21 0.06
CA ASN A 80 -4.25 -22.87 -1.21
C ASN A 80 -3.25 -22.08 -2.08
N GLY A 81 -2.96 -20.82 -1.75
CA GLY A 81 -2.06 -19.96 -2.51
C GLY A 81 -2.67 -19.35 -3.77
N ASP A 82 -3.97 -19.55 -4.01
CA ASP A 82 -4.70 -18.99 -5.15
C ASP A 82 -4.86 -17.47 -5.03
N TRP A 83 -4.99 -16.79 -6.17
CA TRP A 83 -5.18 -15.35 -6.20
C TRP A 83 -6.65 -15.01 -6.42
N ARG A 84 -7.22 -14.21 -5.52
CA ARG A 84 -8.55 -13.62 -5.68
C ARG A 84 -8.45 -12.13 -5.91
N VAL A 85 -9.35 -11.60 -6.75
CA VAL A 85 -9.50 -10.15 -6.91
C VAL A 85 -10.11 -9.59 -5.62
N GLN A 86 -9.52 -8.53 -5.09
CA GLN A 86 -10.08 -7.79 -3.96
C GLN A 86 -11.30 -6.99 -4.39
N THR A 87 -12.25 -6.79 -3.48
CA THR A 87 -13.34 -5.82 -3.68
C THR A 87 -12.81 -4.39 -3.60
N ALA A 88 -13.61 -3.42 -4.06
CA ALA A 88 -13.25 -2.01 -3.99
C ALA A 88 -12.98 -1.56 -2.53
N GLU A 89 -13.78 -2.04 -1.59
CA GLU A 89 -13.63 -1.77 -0.16
C GLU A 89 -12.33 -2.36 0.39
N GLU A 90 -12.01 -3.61 0.03
CA GLU A 90 -10.76 -4.26 0.44
C GLU A 90 -9.53 -3.51 -0.10
N THR A 91 -9.57 -3.11 -1.37
CA THR A 91 -8.50 -2.32 -1.99
C THR A 91 -8.30 -0.96 -1.31
N LYS A 92 -9.39 -0.29 -0.92
CA LYS A 92 -9.31 0.96 -0.15
C LYS A 92 -8.68 0.75 1.21
N VAL A 93 -9.08 -0.30 1.92
CA VAL A 93 -8.51 -0.64 3.24
C VAL A 93 -7.03 -0.95 3.11
N GLU A 94 -6.62 -1.76 2.15
CA GLU A 94 -5.22 -2.10 1.90
C GLU A 94 -4.39 -0.84 1.61
N THR A 95 -4.87 -0.01 0.67
CA THR A 95 -4.21 1.24 0.29
C THR A 95 -4.05 2.19 1.48
N LYS A 96 -5.08 2.26 2.34
CA LYS A 96 -5.06 3.04 3.57
C LYS A 96 -3.99 2.55 4.55
N VAL A 97 -3.85 1.24 4.73
CA VAL A 97 -2.82 0.63 5.59
C VAL A 97 -1.42 0.98 5.09
N HIS A 98 -1.19 0.87 3.78
CA HIS A 98 0.10 1.24 3.17
C HIS A 98 0.42 2.74 3.34
N LEU A 99 -0.52 3.63 3.05
CA LEU A 99 -0.35 5.07 3.26
C LEU A 99 -0.02 5.41 4.73
N ALA A 100 -0.71 4.78 5.68
CA ALA A 100 -0.46 4.97 7.12
C ALA A 100 0.91 4.41 7.56
N LYS A 101 1.32 3.26 7.02
CA LYS A 101 2.64 2.66 7.31
C LYS A 101 3.76 3.60 6.87
N PHE A 102 3.69 4.16 5.66
CA PHE A 102 4.74 5.03 5.14
C PHE A 102 4.68 6.46 5.67
N SER A 103 3.50 6.96 6.06
CA SER A 103 3.41 8.26 6.75
C SER A 103 4.13 8.22 8.09
N SER A 104 3.89 7.18 8.89
CA SER A 104 4.54 7.01 10.21
C SER A 104 6.06 6.82 10.10
N ARG A 105 6.55 6.06 9.12
CA ARG A 105 7.99 5.90 8.87
C ARG A 105 8.67 7.23 8.51
N ARG A 106 8.07 8.01 7.61
CA ARG A 106 8.63 9.30 7.20
C ARG A 106 8.59 10.34 8.32
N MET A 107 7.56 10.33 9.16
CA MET A 107 7.54 11.15 10.37
C MET A 107 8.65 10.77 11.35
N LYS A 108 8.92 9.48 11.55
CA LYS A 108 10.08 9.03 12.35
C LYS A 108 11.40 9.52 11.76
N GLU A 109 11.59 9.39 10.45
CA GLU A 109 12.80 9.86 9.75
C GLU A 109 12.96 11.39 9.86
N LEU A 110 11.87 12.16 9.76
CA LEU A 110 11.91 13.63 9.91
C LEU A 110 12.26 14.06 11.33
N ILE A 111 11.74 13.38 12.36
CA ILE A 111 12.09 13.66 13.77
C ILE A 111 13.59 13.42 13.99
N THR A 112 14.13 12.30 13.49
CA THR A 112 15.56 11.99 13.59
C THR A 112 16.48 12.99 12.87
N TYR A 113 15.98 13.72 11.87
CA TYR A 113 16.74 14.76 11.17
C TYR A 113 16.67 16.13 11.84
N LEU A 114 15.74 16.33 12.78
CA LEU A 114 15.51 17.61 13.47
C LEU A 114 16.08 17.62 14.90
N ASP A 115 16.41 16.45 15.45
CA ASP A 115 17.19 16.26 16.70
C ASP A 115 18.70 16.17 16.41
#